data_AF-A0A1H9RTR4-F1
#
_entry.id   AF-A0A1H9RTR4-F1
#
_cell.length_a   1.000
_cell.length_b   1.000
_cell.length_c   1.000
_cell.angle_alpha   90.00
_cell.angle_beta   90.00
_cell.angle_gamma   90.00
#
_symmetry.space_group_name_H-M   'P 1'
#
loop_
_entity.id
_entity.type
_entity.pdbx_description
1 polymer ?
#
loop_
_entity_poly.entity_id
_entity_poly.type
_entity_poly.pdbx_seq_one_letter_code
_entity_poly.pdbx_strand_id
1 'polypeptide(L)' 'MENIKFAQLDSQQLAKINELEKKMGVTLVAYDSSSMPPNSSGAYEENNSTTNNHPS' A
#
# COMPACT_ATOMS: atom_id res chain seq x y z
N MET A 1 -6.14 7.90 15.28
CA MET A 1 -4.97 7.99 14.39
C MET A 1 -4.30 6.64 14.42
N GLU A 2 -4.31 5.95 13.30
CA GLU A 2 -3.72 4.62 13.14
C GLU A 2 -2.22 4.76 13.39
N ASN A 3 -1.65 3.96 14.31
CA ASN A 3 -0.22 4.02 14.62
C ASN A 3 0.55 3.28 13.54
N ILE A 4 0.74 3.94 12.39
CA ILE A 4 1.54 3.41 11.30
C ILE A 4 3.00 3.37 11.77
N LYS A 5 3.54 2.16 11.91
CA LYS A 5 4.92 1.95 12.34
C LYS A 5 5.80 1.67 11.13
N PHE A 6 6.86 2.45 10.94
CA PHE A 6 7.84 2.17 9.90
C PHE A 6 8.61 0.89 10.20
N ALA A 7 8.91 0.11 9.16
CA ALA A 7 9.75 -1.06 9.30
C ALA A 7 11.18 -0.63 9.67
N GLN A 8 11.79 -1.30 10.65
CA GLN A 8 13.23 -1.16 10.86
C GLN A 8 13.97 -2.05 9.86
N LEU A 9 14.82 -1.44 9.05
CA LEU A 9 15.53 -2.10 7.97
C LEU A 9 17.02 -2.18 8.31
N ASP A 10 17.63 -3.32 8.03
CA ASP A 10 19.09 -3.44 8.02
C ASP A 10 19.69 -2.86 6.72
N SER A 11 21.02 -2.75 6.67
CA SER A 11 21.74 -2.15 5.55
C SER A 11 21.56 -2.90 4.22
N GLN A 12 21.41 -4.22 4.25
CA GLN A 12 21.19 -5.02 3.04
C GLN A 12 19.77 -4.83 2.51
N GLN A 13 18.79 -4.81 3.41
CA GLN A 13 17.38 -4.54 3.06
C GLN A 13 17.21 -3.13 2.47
N LEU A 14 17.83 -2.13 3.10
CA LEU A 14 17.79 -0.75 2.63
C LEU A 14 18.44 -0.60 1.25
N ALA A 15 19.58 -1.27 1.00
CA ALA A 15 20.23 -1.27 -0.31
C ALA A 15 19.32 -1.83 -1.41
N LYS A 16 18.61 -2.93 -1.12
CA LYS A 16 17.66 -3.54 -2.06
C LYS A 16 16.47 -2.63 -2.35
N ILE A 17 15.94 -1.94 -1.35
CA ILE A 17 14.86 -0.96 -1.53
C ILE A 17 15.32 0.19 -2.43
N ASN A 18 16.49 0.77 -2.14
CA ASN A 18 17.04 1.86 -2.96
C ASN A 18 17.27 1.45 -4.43
N GLU A 19 17.69 0.21 -4.68
CA GLU A 19 17.83 -0.31 -6.04
C GLU A 19 16.46 -0.38 -6.75
N LEU A 20 15.44 -0.88 -6.05
CA LEU A 20 14.07 -0.98 -6.58
C LEU A 20 13.45 0.40 -6.85
N GLU A 21 13.64 1.35 -5.93
CA GLU A 21 13.19 2.75 -6.10
C GLU A 21 13.76 3.36 -7.37
N LYS A 22 15.08 3.23 -7.57
CA LYS A 22 15.76 3.75 -8.77
C LYS A 22 15.30 3.06 -10.04
N LYS A 23 15.13 1.74 -10.00
CA LYS A 23 14.72 0.94 -11.16
C LYS A 23 13.30 1.28 -11.62
N MET A 24 12.41 1.56 -10.68
CA MET A 24 10.99 1.80 -10.97
C MET A 24 10.66 3.30 -11.09
N GLY A 25 11.56 4.18 -10.63
CA GLY A 25 11.32 5.62 -10.59
C GLY A 25 10.27 6.01 -9.54
N VAL A 26 10.17 5.25 -8.45
CA VAL A 26 9.19 5.47 -7.38
C VAL A 26 9.88 5.60 -6.03
N THR A 27 9.16 6.14 -5.04
CA THR A 27 9.54 6.05 -3.63
C THR A 27 8.82 4.88 -2.99
N LEU A 28 9.56 4.02 -2.31
CA LEU A 28 9.06 2.81 -1.68
C LEU A 28 9.11 2.98 -0.16
N VAL A 29 7.94 2.93 0.49
CA VAL A 29 7.85 3.09 1.95
C VAL A 29 7.57 1.73 2.59
N ALA A 30 8.40 1.35 3.56
CA ALA A 30 8.26 0.09 4.29
C ALA A 30 7.62 0.32 5.67
N TYR A 31 6.57 -0.44 5.95
CA TYR A 31 5.85 -0.42 7.23
C TYR A 31 5.90 -1.79 7.90
N ASP A 32 5.79 -1.80 9.22
CA ASP A 32 5.69 -3.01 10.02
C ASP A 32 4.28 -3.59 9.86
N SER A 33 4.18 -4.82 9.35
CA SER A 33 2.89 -5.49 9.11
C SER A 33 2.09 -5.73 10.40
N SER A 34 2.74 -5.75 11.56
CA SER A 34 2.04 -5.82 12.86
C SER A 34 1.24 -4.55 13.19
N SER A 35 1.56 -3.43 12.52
CA SER A 35 0.84 -2.17 12.67
C SER A 35 -0.34 -2.00 11.71
N MET A 36 -0.48 -2.91 10.75
CA MET A 36 -1.58 -2.88 9.79
C MET A 36 -2.67 -3.85 10.27
N PRO A 37 -3.93 -3.40 10.46
CA PRO A 37 -5.01 -4.31 10.78
C PRO A 37 -5.15 -5.34 9.63
N PRO A 38 -5.38 -6.63 9.95
CA PRO A 38 -5.42 -7.72 8.96
C PRO A 38 -6.60 -7.64 7.96
N ASN A 39 -7.32 -6.52 7.89
CA ASN A 39 -8.53 -6.36 7.08
C ASN A 39 -8.35 -5.50 5.80
N SER A 40 -7.16 -4.97 5.51
CA SER A 40 -6.89 -4.25 4.26
C SER A 40 -6.22 -5.14 3.20
N SER A 41 -6.55 -6.43 3.17
CA SER A 41 -6.17 -7.34 2.11
C SER A 41 -7.19 -7.28 0.96
N GLY A 42 -6.94 -6.38 0.01
CA GLY A 42 -7.18 -6.69 -1.41
C GLY A 42 -8.51 -6.33 -2.07
N ALA A 43 -9.39 -5.52 -1.48
CA ALA A 43 -10.50 -4.93 -2.23
C ALA A 43 -10.07 -3.59 -2.82
N TYR A 44 -9.44 -3.61 -3.99
CA TYR A 44 -9.66 -2.50 -4.92
C TYR A 44 -11.16 -2.59 -5.25
N GLU A 45 -11.96 -1.64 -4.76
CA GLU A 45 -13.34 -1.55 -5.21
C GLU A 45 -13.30 -1.11 -6.68
N GLU A 46 -13.42 -2.06 -7.60
CA GLU A 46 -13.83 -1.77 -8.98
C GLU A 46 -15.19 -1.07 -8.89
N ASN A 47 -15.17 0.25 -9.02
CA ASN A 47 -16.33 1.10 -9.12
C ASN A 47 -17.05 0.86 -10.46
N ASN A 48 -17.60 -0.32 -10.68
CA ASN A 48 -18.56 -0.53 -11.77
C ASN A 48 -19.88 0.18 -11.40
N SER A 49 -19.94 1.47 -11.72
CA SER A 49 -21.17 2.26 -11.67
C SER A 49 -22.14 1.75 -12.75
N THR A 50 -22.94 0.74 -12.40
CA THR A 50 -24.18 0.43 -13.11
C THR A 50 -25.32 0.45 -12.10
N THR A 51 -25.92 1.63 -11.89
CA THR A 51 -27.28 1.71 -11.37
C THR A 51 -28.08 2.64 -12.27
N ASN A 52 -28.80 2.04 -13.21
CA ASN A 52 -29.83 2.71 -13.99
C ASN A 52 -30.98 3.10 -13.06
N ASN A 53 -31.07 4.37 -12.67
CA ASN A 53 -32.26 4.92 -12.05
C ASN A 53 -32.78 6.08 -12.91
N HIS A 54 -33.57 5.73 -13.93
CA HIS A 54 -34.40 6.66 -14.68
C HIS A 54 -35.66 6.97 -13.84
N PRO A 55 -35.91 8.21 -13.41
CA PRO A 55 -37.15 8.56 -12.75
C PRO A 55 -38.27 8.71 -13.79
N SER A 56 -39.39 8.02 -13.55
CA SER A 56 -40.67 8.26 -14.22
C SER A 56 -41.33 9.54 -13.73
#